data_AF-A0A821A995-F1
#
_entry.id   AF-A0A821A995-F1
#
_cell.length_a   1.000
_cell.length_b   1.000
_cell.length_c   1.000
_cell.angle_alpha   90.00
_cell.angle_beta   90.00
_cell.angle_gamma   90.00
#
_symmetry.space_group_name_H-M   'P 1'
#
loop_
_entity.id
_entity.type
_entity.pdbx_description
1 polymer ?
#
loop_
_entity_poly.entity_id
_entity_poly.type
_entity_poly.pdbx_seq_one_letter_code
_entity_poly.pdbx_strand_id
1 'polypeptide(L)'
;MGEYSKALEYYEKSLKIREISLPPTHPDLATSYNNIGLVYKNKGEYSKALEYYEKDLKITKKALPSNDPDLAVSYNNIGGVYYNMGEYSKALDY
;
A
#
# COMPACT_ATOMS: atom_id res chain seq x y z
N MET A 1 16.61 11.89 -4.73
CA MET A 1 16.60 10.45 -5.07
C MET A 1 17.13 9.55 -3.94
N GLY A 2 18.16 9.96 -3.17
CA GLY A 2 18.73 9.12 -2.09
C GLY A 2 17.82 8.85 -0.88
N GLU A 3 16.92 9.78 -0.52
CA GLU A 3 16.06 9.63 0.66
C GLU A 3 14.99 8.55 0.51
N TYR A 4 14.41 8.41 -0.69
CA TYR A 4 13.41 7.36 -0.95
C TYR A 4 14.00 5.95 -0.87
N SER A 5 15.22 5.74 -1.35
CA SER A 5 15.90 4.45 -1.25
C SER A 5 16.17 4.08 0.20
N LYS A 6 16.58 5.05 1.02
CA LYS A 6 16.79 4.85 2.46
C LYS A 6 15.46 4.54 3.17
N ALA A 7 14.38 5.24 2.82
CA ALA A 7 13.05 4.97 3.37
C ALA A 7 12.58 3.55 3.02
N LEU A 8 12.73 3.12 1.77
CA LEU A 8 12.41 1.75 1.34
C LEU A 8 13.18 0.71 2.16
N GLU A 9 14.48 0.90 2.36
CA GLU A 9 15.30 -0.04 3.15
C GLU A 9 14.74 -0.24 4.57
N TYR A 10 14.37 0.84 5.26
CA TYR A 10 13.81 0.74 6.61
C TYR A 10 12.39 0.16 6.62
N TYR A 11 11.54 0.52 5.66
CA TYR A 11 10.19 -0.05 5.57
C TYR A 11 10.21 -1.54 5.22
N GLU A 12 11.10 -1.99 4.33
CA GLU A 12 11.27 -3.40 3.99
C GLU A 12 11.81 -4.21 5.18
N LYS A 13 12.76 -3.66 5.95
CA LYS A 13 13.19 -4.28 7.21
C LYS A 13 12.04 -4.43 8.21
N SER A 14 11.24 -3.37 8.38
CA SER A 14 10.05 -3.41 9.26
C SER A 14 9.03 -4.43 8.79
N LEU A 15 8.76 -4.49 7.48
CA LEU A 15 7.84 -5.46 6.89
C LEU A 15 8.32 -6.89 7.17
N LYS A 16 9.60 -7.18 6.93
CA LYS A 16 10.17 -8.51 7.15
C LYS A 16 10.04 -8.97 8.60
N ILE A 17 10.25 -8.07 9.57
CA ILE A 17 10.06 -8.38 10.99
C ILE A 17 8.59 -8.72 11.28
N ARG A 18 7.65 -7.93 10.75
CA ARG A 18 6.21 -8.16 10.90
C ARG A 18 5.76 -9.46 10.23
N GLU A 19 6.26 -9.79 9.04
CA GLU A 19 5.94 -11.03 8.33
C GLU A 19 6.36 -12.29 9.11
N ILE A 20 7.46 -12.20 9.87
CA ILE A 20 7.92 -13.30 10.74
C ILE A 20 7.13 -13.35 12.05
N SER A 21 6.72 -12.19 12.58
CA SER A 21 6.19 -12.08 13.94
C SER A 21 4.66 -12.12 14.02
N LEU A 22 3.96 -11.88 12.92
CA LEU A 22 2.51 -11.69 12.88
C LEU A 22 1.83 -12.67 11.93
N PRO A 23 0.55 -13.02 12.20
CA PRO A 23 -0.26 -13.74 11.22
C PRO A 23 -0.34 -12.99 9.88
N PRO A 24 -0.45 -13.69 8.73
CA PRO A 24 -0.50 -13.06 7.40
C PRO A 24 -1.66 -12.08 7.16
N THR A 25 -2.64 -12.05 8.06
CA THR A 25 -3.81 -11.16 8.00
C THR A 25 -3.77 -10.06 9.05
N HIS A 26 -2.64 -9.84 9.72
CA HIS A 26 -2.55 -8.81 10.75
C HIS A 26 -2.54 -7.40 10.11
N PRO A 27 -3.36 -6.44 10.59
CA PRO A 27 -3.45 -5.08 10.01
C PRO A 27 -2.11 -4.34 9.87
N ASP A 28 -1.18 -4.52 10.82
CA ASP A 28 0.17 -3.96 10.73
C ASP A 28 0.95 -4.33 9.45
N LEU A 29 0.68 -5.50 8.86
CA LEU A 29 1.27 -5.87 7.57
C LEU A 29 0.71 -4.98 6.46
N ALA A 30 -0.58 -4.68 6.49
CA ALA A 30 -1.24 -3.78 5.55
C ALA A 30 -0.60 -2.37 5.63
N THR A 31 -0.44 -1.84 6.85
CA THR A 31 0.25 -0.57 7.10
C THR A 31 1.68 -0.57 6.52
N SER A 32 2.43 -1.66 6.66
CA SER A 32 3.77 -1.78 6.09
C SER A 32 3.76 -1.73 4.56
N TYR A 33 2.86 -2.47 3.91
CA TYR A 33 2.74 -2.44 2.46
C TYR A 33 2.28 -1.06 1.97
N ASN A 34 1.33 -0.41 2.65
CA ASN A 34 0.88 0.95 2.33
C ASN A 34 2.02 1.97 2.35
N ASN A 35 2.90 1.92 3.36
CA ASN A 35 4.05 2.83 3.46
C ASN A 35 5.05 2.62 2.32
N ILE A 36 5.32 1.38 1.93
CA ILE A 36 6.19 1.06 0.79
C ILE A 36 5.54 1.55 -0.52
N GLY A 37 4.24 1.31 -0.70
CA GLY A 37 3.46 1.79 -1.84
C GLY A 37 3.52 3.31 -1.97
N LEU A 38 3.41 4.04 -0.86
CA LEU A 38 3.53 5.50 -0.82
C LEU A 38 4.90 6.00 -1.30
N VAL A 39 5.98 5.32 -0.89
CA VAL A 39 7.31 5.68 -1.37
C VAL A 39 7.43 5.46 -2.88
N TYR A 40 6.97 4.33 -3.40
CA TYR A 40 6.98 4.08 -4.85
C TYR A 40 6.12 5.08 -5.63
N LYS A 41 4.93 5.44 -5.12
CA LYS A 41 4.08 6.48 -5.71
C LYS A 41 4.83 7.81 -5.80
N ASN A 42 5.48 8.23 -4.71
CA ASN A 42 6.21 9.50 -4.67
C ASN A 42 7.48 9.48 -5.55
N LYS A 43 8.01 8.30 -5.89
CA LYS A 43 9.08 8.13 -6.90
C LYS A 43 8.57 8.13 -8.34
N GLY A 44 7.25 8.10 -8.56
CA GLY A 44 6.64 7.92 -9.89
C GLY A 44 6.66 6.47 -10.39
N GLU A 45 7.04 5.51 -9.57
CA GLU A 45 7.06 4.08 -9.90
C GLU A 45 5.67 3.45 -9.64
N TYR A 46 4.67 3.92 -10.40
CA TYR A 46 3.26 3.64 -10.14
C TYR A 46 2.88 2.16 -10.17
N SER A 47 3.45 1.36 -11.08
CA SER A 47 3.18 -0.09 -11.13
C SER A 47 3.59 -0.80 -9.84
N LYS A 48 4.71 -0.42 -9.24
CA LYS A 48 5.12 -0.96 -7.93
C LYS A 48 4.22 -0.44 -6.83
N ALA A 49 3.88 0.84 -6.84
CA ALA A 49 2.96 1.40 -5.85
C ALA A 49 1.63 0.62 -5.80
N LEU A 50 1.05 0.30 -6.96
CA LEU A 50 -0.16 -0.52 -7.07
C LEU A 50 0.02 -1.92 -6.46
N GLU A 51 1.12 -2.61 -6.78
CA GLU A 51 1.39 -3.95 -6.23
C GLU A 51 1.36 -3.94 -4.68
N TYR A 52 1.95 -2.92 -4.08
CA TYR A 52 2.00 -2.75 -2.63
C TYR A 52 0.64 -2.34 -2.04
N TYR A 53 -0.08 -1.41 -2.67
CA TYR A 53 -1.41 -1.01 -2.21
C TYR A 53 -2.46 -2.13 -2.37
N GLU A 54 -2.35 -2.99 -3.37
CA GLU A 54 -3.21 -4.16 -3.52
C GLU A 54 -2.97 -5.21 -2.42
N LYS A 55 -1.71 -5.40 -2.01
CA LYS A 55 -1.35 -6.26 -0.86
C LYS A 55 -1.93 -5.71 0.45
N ASP A 56 -1.83 -4.39 0.65
CA ASP A 56 -2.48 -3.67 1.75
C ASP A 56 -4.01 -3.91 1.74
N LEU A 57 -4.70 -3.54 0.65
CA LEU A 57 -6.15 -3.71 0.52
C LEU A 57 -6.61 -5.15 0.78
N LYS A 58 -5.86 -6.14 0.31
CA LYS A 58 -6.18 -7.56 0.51
C LYS A 58 -6.12 -7.97 1.98
N ILE A 59 -5.18 -7.43 2.75
CA ILE A 59 -5.06 -7.71 4.19
C ILE A 59 -6.14 -6.94 4.93
N THR A 60 -6.30 -5.65 4.67
CA THR A 60 -7.31 -4.80 5.30
C THR A 60 -8.72 -5.40 5.14
N LYS A 61 -9.08 -5.88 3.94
CA LYS A 61 -10.37 -6.58 3.68
C LYS A 61 -10.59 -7.85 4.49
N LYS A 62 -9.50 -8.55 4.86
CA LYS A 62 -9.58 -9.80 5.64
C LYS A 62 -9.54 -9.53 7.14
N ALA A 63 -8.86 -8.46 7.54
CA ALA A 63 -8.54 -8.18 8.93
C ALA A 63 -9.59 -7.29 9.61
N LEU A 64 -10.23 -6.40 8.85
CA LEU A 64 -11.11 -5.35 9.37
C LEU A 64 -12.54 -5.47 8.84
N PRO A 65 -13.53 -4.91 9.55
CA PRO A 65 -14.91 -4.79 9.05
C PRO A 65 -15.00 -4.00 7.75
N SER A 66 -16.03 -4.24 6.95
CA SER A 66 -16.21 -3.60 5.64
C SER A 66 -16.44 -2.08 5.68
N ASN A 67 -16.75 -1.53 6.84
CA ASN A 67 -16.96 -0.10 7.07
C ASN A 67 -15.78 0.57 7.78
N ASP A 68 -14.64 -0.11 7.89
CA ASP A 68 -13.45 0.44 8.53
C ASP A 68 -12.83 1.56 7.68
N PRO A 69 -12.48 2.73 8.27
CA PRO A 69 -11.83 3.83 7.57
C PRO A 69 -10.52 3.44 6.85
N ASP A 70 -9.79 2.44 7.33
CA ASP A 70 -8.54 2.00 6.71
C ASP A 70 -8.79 1.40 5.32
N LEU A 71 -9.96 0.78 5.08
CA LEU A 71 -10.34 0.34 3.74
C LEU A 71 -10.47 1.52 2.78
N ALA A 72 -11.09 2.62 3.23
CA ALA A 72 -11.24 3.81 2.40
C ALA A 72 -9.87 4.42 2.03
N VAL A 73 -8.89 4.37 2.94
CA VAL A 73 -7.51 4.79 2.66
C VAL A 73 -6.88 3.92 1.57
N SER A 74 -6.99 2.59 1.67
CA SER A 74 -6.46 1.67 0.66
C SER A 74 -7.08 1.92 -0.73
N TYR A 75 -8.40 2.07 -0.81
CA TYR A 75 -9.11 2.39 -2.05
C TYR A 75 -8.65 3.74 -2.64
N ASN A 76 -8.60 4.78 -1.81
CA ASN A 76 -8.16 6.11 -2.25
C ASN A 76 -6.73 6.12 -2.78
N ASN A 77 -5.82 5.36 -2.15
CA ASN A 77 -4.44 5.26 -2.61
C ASN A 77 -4.34 4.60 -3.99
N ILE A 78 -5.09 3.52 -4.24
CA ILE A 78 -5.11 2.84 -5.54
C ILE A 78 -5.72 3.74 -6.62
N GLY A 79 -6.90 4.33 -6.36
CA GLY A 79 -7.56 5.27 -7.26
C GLY A 79 -6.66 6.47 -7.58
N GLY A 80 -5.98 7.01 -6.57
CA GLY A 80 -5.01 8.10 -6.74
C GLY A 80 -3.80 7.73 -7.60
N VAL A 81 -3.31 6.49 -7.54
CA VAL A 81 -2.24 6.02 -8.43
C VAL A 81 -2.72 5.90 -9.88
N TYR A 82 -3.90 5.31 -10.11
CA TYR A 82 -4.47 5.25 -11.47
C TYR A 82 -4.74 6.64 -12.05
N TYR A 83 -5.22 7.57 -11.21
CA TYR A 83 -5.39 8.97 -11.60
C TYR A 83 -4.06 9.59 -12.05
N ASN A 84 -2.98 9.40 -11.30
CA ASN A 84 -1.65 9.90 -11.65
C ASN A 84 -1.07 9.26 -12.92
N MET A 85 -1.54 8.06 -13.29
CA MET A 85 -1.21 7.40 -14.56
C MET A 85 -2.06 7.87 -15.74
N GLY A 86 -3.09 8.70 -15.50
CA GLY A 86 -4.08 9.09 -16.51
C GLY A 86 -5.11 7.98 -16.82
N GLU A 87 -5.14 6.90 -16.04
CA GLU A 87 -6.07 5.78 -16.21
C GLU A 87 -7.39 6.07 -15.47
N TYR A 88 -8.08 7.15 -15.85
CA TYR A 88 -9.22 7.68 -15.11
C TYR A 88 -10.38 6.68 -14.96
N SER A 89 -10.63 5.83 -15.95
CA SER A 89 -11.67 4.80 -15.85
C SER A 89 -11.37 3.84 -14.69
N LYS A 90 -10.12 3.40 -14.55
CA LYS A 90 -9.72 2.53 -13.43
C LYS A 90 -9.70 3.29 -12.11
N ALA A 91 -9.36 4.57 -12.12
CA ALA A 91 -9.42 5.40 -10.93
C ALA A 91 -10.84 5.53 -10.36
N LEU A 92 -11.87 5.50 -11.21
CA LEU A 92 -13.29 5.54 -10.80
C LEU A 92 -13.81 4.19 -10.30
N ASP A 93 -13.14 3.08 -10.63
CA ASP A 93 -13.50 1.73 -10.17
C ASP A 93 -13.04 1.47 -8.72
N TYR A 94 -12.24 2.38 -8.14
CA TYR A 94 -11.70 2.32 -6.77
C TYR A 94 -12.18 3.48 -5.92
#